data_AF-A0AAW2PZX2-F1
#
_entry.id   AF-A0AAW2PZX2-F1
#
_cell.length_a   1.000
_cell.length_b   1.000
_cell.length_c   1.000
_cell.angle_alpha   90.00
_cell.angle_beta   90.00
_cell.angle_gamma   90.00
#
_symmetry.space_group_name_H-M   'P 1'
#
loop_
_entity.id
_entity.type
_entity.pdbx_description
1 polymer ?
#
loop_
_entity_poly.entity_id
_entity_poly.type
_entity_poly.pdbx_seq_one_letter_code
_entity_poly.pdbx_strand_id
1 'polypeptide(L)'
;MEFPLFNGEEARTWIRRCNRYFQIIPIPEEQKVPLASVYMQGREFQSHLEKRGMPSWSKLILIILKMFEDLDYERVVSEFNMLRQETTVHEYLIKFEELESHMLIFNKNLDETFIMMKFISGLKEEIKGYVATMNPTNLDQAIVLARRQENMVNALLRKTNQQQKSNQNKISFRPQNKNLPYKPSFKPSFKPREESTQPRRFLKKAEVRARKEKNLCYKCDEPYSPGHRCRFRQVHMLMTEE
;
A
#
# COMPACT_ATOMS: atom_id res chain seq x y z
N MET A 1 16.88 43.01 -8.97
CA MET A 1 15.92 41.89 -8.90
C MET A 1 14.58 42.44 -9.33
N GLU A 2 13.97 41.88 -10.37
CA GLU A 2 12.67 42.34 -10.87
C GLU A 2 11.53 41.65 -10.12
N PHE A 3 10.39 42.34 -9.99
CA PHE A 3 9.20 41.77 -9.40
C PHE A 3 8.54 40.78 -10.39
N PRO A 4 8.11 39.59 -9.95
CA PRO A 4 7.60 38.56 -10.87
C PRO A 4 6.25 38.95 -11.49
N LEU A 5 6.12 38.74 -12.80
CA LEU A 5 4.86 38.87 -13.52
C LEU A 5 3.94 37.66 -13.29
N PHE A 6 2.64 37.90 -13.13
CA PHE A 6 1.62 36.86 -13.09
C PHE A 6 0.75 36.92 -14.35
N ASN A 7 0.71 35.82 -15.09
CA ASN A 7 -0.08 35.64 -16.30
C ASN A 7 -1.35 34.79 -16.08
N GLY A 8 -1.64 34.39 -14.84
CA GLY A 8 -2.74 33.48 -14.51
C GLY A 8 -2.34 32.01 -14.37
N GLU A 9 -1.09 31.65 -14.66
CA GLU A 9 -0.57 30.28 -14.54
C GLU A 9 0.40 30.14 -13.36
N GLU A 10 0.59 28.91 -12.89
CA GLU A 10 1.54 28.57 -11.81
C GLU A 10 1.44 29.48 -10.57
N ALA A 11 0.22 29.73 -10.09
CA ALA A 11 -0.03 30.71 -9.03
C ALA A 11 0.81 30.48 -7.76
N ARG A 12 0.97 29.22 -7.32
CA ARG A 12 1.86 28.85 -6.20
C ARG A 12 3.30 29.27 -6.45
N THR A 13 3.83 29.06 -7.65
CA THR A 13 5.19 29.45 -8.01
C THR A 13 5.34 30.97 -7.99
N TRP A 14 4.36 31.70 -8.53
CA TRP A 14 4.35 33.15 -8.50
C TRP A 14 4.32 33.70 -7.05
N ILE A 15 3.43 33.17 -6.19
CA ILE A 15 3.35 33.54 -4.77
C ILE A 15 4.69 33.31 -4.06
N ARG A 16 5.37 32.17 -4.31
CA ARG A 16 6.70 31.89 -3.74
C ARG A 16 7.74 32.92 -4.18
N ARG A 17 7.76 33.29 -5.48
CA ARG A 17 8.66 34.32 -6.01
C ARG A 17 8.40 35.69 -5.38
N CYS A 18 7.13 36.08 -5.22
CA CYS A 18 6.75 37.32 -4.52
C CYS A 18 7.21 37.32 -3.06
N ASN A 19 6.94 36.24 -2.32
CA ASN A 19 7.38 36.10 -0.92
C ASN A 19 8.90 36.19 -0.81
N ARG A 20 9.64 35.55 -1.72
CA ARG A 20 11.11 35.65 -1.77
C ARG A 20 11.57 37.08 -2.06
N TYR A 21 10.91 37.78 -2.97
CA TYR A 21 11.19 39.19 -3.25
C TYR A 21 11.00 40.04 -1.99
N PHE A 22 9.88 39.90 -1.28
CA PHE A 22 9.58 40.67 -0.06
C PHE A 22 10.53 40.37 1.12
N GLN A 23 11.14 39.19 1.14
CA GLN A 23 12.17 38.84 2.13
C GLN A 23 13.50 39.54 1.83
N ILE A 24 13.83 39.73 0.56
CA ILE A 24 15.10 40.33 0.12
C ILE A 24 14.99 41.86 0.11
N ILE A 25 13.86 42.36 -0.35
CA ILE A 25 13.54 43.78 -0.44
C ILE A 25 12.40 44.05 0.55
N PRO A 26 12.66 44.72 1.68
CA PRO A 26 11.65 44.95 2.70
C PRO A 26 10.59 45.92 2.14
N ILE A 27 9.43 45.38 1.83
CA ILE A 27 8.24 46.13 1.42
C ILE A 27 7.24 46.15 2.58
N PRO A 28 6.75 47.33 3.01
CA PRO A 28 5.68 47.43 4.01
C PRO A 28 4.48 46.57 3.62
N GLU A 29 3.81 45.94 4.60
CA GLU A 29 2.70 45.02 4.34
C GLU A 29 1.60 45.64 3.47
N GLU A 30 1.31 46.92 3.71
CA GLU A 30 0.32 47.75 3.00
C GLU A 30 0.68 47.96 1.51
N GLN A 31 1.97 47.91 1.17
CA GLN A 31 2.46 48.14 -0.19
C GLN A 31 2.64 46.85 -1.00
N LYS A 32 2.60 45.68 -0.36
CA LYS A 32 2.78 44.39 -1.04
C LYS A 32 1.71 44.14 -2.11
N VAL A 33 0.44 44.33 -1.77
CA VAL A 33 -0.68 44.09 -2.68
C VAL A 33 -0.76 45.16 -3.78
N PRO A 34 -0.59 46.47 -3.50
CA PRO A 34 -0.44 47.49 -4.54
C PRO A 34 0.72 47.21 -5.50
N LEU A 35 1.89 46.79 -5.00
CA LEU A 35 3.00 46.43 -5.86
C LEU A 35 2.64 45.21 -6.73
N ALA A 36 2.13 44.14 -6.11
CA ALA A 36 1.81 42.92 -6.83
C ALA A 36 0.73 43.13 -7.90
N SER A 37 -0.27 43.97 -7.65
CA SER A 37 -1.37 44.20 -8.60
C SER A 37 -0.90 44.83 -9.92
N VAL A 38 0.17 45.62 -9.92
CA VAL A 38 0.79 46.19 -11.14
C VAL A 38 1.37 45.08 -12.02
N TYR A 39 1.85 44.00 -11.42
CA TYR A 39 2.48 42.87 -12.12
C TYR A 39 1.51 41.69 -12.33
N MET A 40 0.23 41.86 -12.01
CA MET A 40 -0.80 40.87 -12.28
C MET A 40 -1.57 41.21 -13.54
N GLN A 41 -1.47 40.33 -14.53
CA GLN A 41 -2.23 40.42 -15.78
C GLN A 41 -3.54 39.63 -15.66
N GLY A 42 -4.58 40.11 -16.34
CA GLY A 42 -5.87 39.44 -16.45
C GLY A 42 -7.05 40.28 -15.94
N ARG A 43 -8.12 40.30 -16.75
CA ARG A 43 -9.36 41.04 -16.42
C ARG A 43 -10.06 40.50 -15.18
N GLU A 44 -9.98 39.18 -14.95
CA GLU A 44 -10.60 38.50 -13.80
C GLU A 44 -10.17 39.15 -12.48
N PHE A 45 -8.85 39.37 -12.35
CA PHE A 45 -8.23 39.87 -11.13
C PHE A 45 -8.50 41.37 -10.93
N GLN A 46 -8.34 42.16 -11.99
CA GLN A 46 -8.63 43.60 -11.96
C GLN A 46 -10.08 43.85 -11.55
N SER A 47 -11.04 43.13 -12.14
CA SER A 47 -12.46 43.24 -11.78
C SER A 47 -12.73 42.83 -10.32
N HIS A 48 -12.00 41.84 -9.78
CA HIS A 48 -12.13 41.44 -8.39
C HIS A 48 -11.69 42.56 -7.43
N LEU A 49 -10.55 43.19 -7.71
CA LEU A 49 -10.01 44.28 -6.89
C LEU A 49 -10.89 45.53 -6.94
N GLU A 50 -11.41 45.90 -8.11
CA GLU A 50 -12.33 47.05 -8.26
C GLU A 50 -13.60 46.89 -7.41
N LYS A 51 -14.14 45.67 -7.33
CA LYS A 51 -15.39 45.40 -6.60
C LYS A 51 -15.21 45.26 -5.08
N ARG A 52 -14.04 44.80 -4.63
CA ARG A 52 -13.82 44.38 -3.23
C ARG A 52 -12.72 45.15 -2.51
N GLY A 53 -11.99 46.01 -3.21
CA GLY A 53 -10.83 46.72 -2.68
C GLY A 53 -9.58 45.85 -2.58
N MET A 54 -8.49 46.45 -2.08
CA MET A 54 -7.20 45.77 -1.91
C MET A 54 -7.20 44.97 -0.61
N PRO A 55 -7.10 43.63 -0.66
CA PRO A 55 -6.99 42.80 0.55
C PRO A 55 -5.58 42.90 1.16
N SER A 56 -5.36 42.29 2.33
CA SER A 56 -4.01 42.01 2.83
C SER A 56 -3.30 40.99 1.93
N TRP A 57 -1.97 40.94 1.96
CA TRP A 57 -1.19 39.97 1.17
C TRP A 57 -1.60 38.53 1.46
N SER A 58 -1.81 38.21 2.74
CA SER A 58 -2.28 36.88 3.15
C SER A 58 -3.65 36.54 2.56
N LYS A 59 -4.58 37.50 2.50
CA LYS A 59 -5.90 37.28 1.92
C LYS A 59 -5.86 37.23 0.39
N LEU A 60 -4.97 38.00 -0.24
CA LEU A 60 -4.72 37.94 -1.67
C LEU A 60 -4.26 36.54 -2.11
N ILE A 61 -3.32 35.93 -1.38
CA ILE A 61 -2.86 34.56 -1.63
C ILE A 61 -4.04 33.59 -1.73
N LEU A 62 -4.97 33.64 -0.77
CA LEU A 62 -6.15 32.76 -0.76
C LEU A 62 -7.08 33.01 -1.95
N ILE A 63 -7.26 34.27 -2.35
CA ILE A 63 -8.09 34.62 -3.52
C ILE A 63 -7.47 34.07 -4.79
N ILE A 64 -6.16 34.24 -4.97
CA ILE A 64 -5.43 33.78 -6.14
C ILE A 64 -5.48 32.24 -6.22
N LEU A 65 -5.19 31.55 -5.13
CA LEU A 65 -5.23 30.08 -5.10
C LEU A 65 -6.63 29.55 -5.42
N LYS A 66 -7.69 30.20 -4.91
CA LYS A 66 -9.07 29.85 -5.24
C LYS A 66 -9.41 30.10 -6.72
N MET A 67 -8.99 31.24 -7.28
CA MET A 67 -9.36 31.63 -8.64
C MET A 67 -8.59 30.85 -9.72
N PHE A 68 -7.30 30.57 -9.49
CA PHE A 68 -6.40 30.05 -10.52
C PHE A 68 -5.98 28.60 -10.31
N GLU A 69 -6.16 28.05 -9.10
CA GLU A 69 -5.83 26.64 -8.80
C GLU A 69 -7.01 25.85 -8.25
N ASP A 70 -8.22 26.44 -8.20
CA ASP A 70 -9.43 25.80 -7.64
C ASP A 70 -9.22 25.26 -6.21
N LEU A 71 -8.31 25.91 -5.47
CA LEU A 71 -7.95 25.56 -4.10
C LEU A 71 -8.88 26.27 -3.12
N ASP A 72 -9.95 25.59 -2.75
CA ASP A 72 -10.87 25.99 -1.69
C ASP A 72 -10.62 25.18 -0.41
N TYR A 73 -10.76 25.84 0.76
CA TYR A 73 -10.52 25.22 2.06
C TYR A 73 -11.39 23.97 2.29
N GLU A 74 -12.69 24.05 1.96
CA GLU A 74 -13.63 22.95 2.19
C GLU A 74 -13.24 21.72 1.35
N ARG A 75 -12.86 21.96 0.09
CA ARG A 75 -12.40 20.92 -0.82
C ARG A 75 -11.12 20.27 -0.33
N VAL A 76 -10.10 21.06 0.00
CA VAL A 76 -8.80 20.55 0.48
C VAL A 76 -8.98 19.71 1.75
N VAL A 77 -9.78 20.19 2.70
CA VAL A 77 -10.09 19.45 3.93
C VAL A 77 -10.80 18.14 3.63
N SER A 78 -11.77 18.16 2.72
CA SER A 78 -12.50 16.96 2.30
C SER A 78 -11.57 15.94 1.64
N GLU A 79 -10.76 16.37 0.66
CA GLU A 79 -9.80 15.51 -0.05
C GLU A 79 -8.76 14.92 0.91
N PHE A 80 -8.18 15.74 1.79
CA PHE A 80 -7.23 15.27 2.82
C PHE A 80 -7.89 14.25 3.75
N ASN A 81 -9.14 14.49 4.17
CA ASN A 81 -9.86 13.57 5.05
C ASN A 81 -10.24 12.25 4.37
N MET A 82 -10.56 12.28 3.08
CA MET A 82 -10.94 11.10 2.30
C MET A 82 -9.75 10.35 1.72
N LEU A 83 -8.54 10.94 1.70
CA LEU A 83 -7.36 10.30 1.12
C LEU A 83 -7.09 8.92 1.72
N ARG A 84 -6.94 7.92 0.86
CA ARG A 84 -6.58 6.54 1.20
C ARG A 84 -5.53 6.02 0.21
N GLN A 85 -4.73 5.06 0.64
CA GLN A 85 -3.78 4.34 -0.21
C GLN A 85 -4.53 3.39 -1.14
N GLU A 86 -4.50 3.67 -2.44
CA GLU A 86 -5.11 2.82 -3.48
C GLU A 86 -4.11 1.83 -4.09
N THR A 87 -2.88 2.29 -4.32
CA THR A 87 -1.84 1.56 -5.04
C THR A 87 -0.66 1.28 -4.11
N THR A 88 0.45 2.01 -4.26
CA THR A 88 1.68 1.88 -3.50
C THR A 88 1.75 2.92 -2.38
N VAL A 89 2.56 2.65 -1.35
CA VAL A 89 2.85 3.63 -0.30
C VAL A 89 3.52 4.87 -0.88
N HIS A 90 4.32 4.72 -1.94
CA HIS A 90 4.98 5.84 -2.60
C HIS A 90 4.00 6.79 -3.29
N GLU A 91 3.08 6.28 -4.10
CA GLU A 91 2.06 7.11 -4.76
C GLU A 91 1.11 7.75 -3.76
N TYR A 92 0.74 7.02 -2.71
CA TYR A 92 -0.04 7.57 -1.61
C TYR A 92 0.69 8.72 -0.90
N LEU A 93 1.99 8.56 -0.62
CA LEU A 93 2.80 9.59 0.03
C LEU A 93 2.88 10.87 -0.80
N ILE A 94 3.07 10.77 -2.12
CA ILE A 94 3.10 11.95 -3.01
C ILE A 94 1.79 12.76 -2.88
N LYS A 95 0.64 12.08 -2.95
CA LYS A 95 -0.67 12.73 -2.79
C LYS A 95 -0.88 13.27 -1.37
N PHE A 96 -0.39 12.55 -0.37
CA PHE A 96 -0.47 12.96 1.04
C PHE A 96 0.30 14.25 1.28
N GLU A 97 1.57 14.31 0.86
CA GLU A 97 2.44 15.49 0.98
C GLU A 97 1.88 16.69 0.21
N GLU A 98 1.27 16.46 -0.97
CA GLU A 98 0.59 17.51 -1.71
C GLU A 98 -0.59 18.11 -0.91
N LEU A 99 -1.50 17.27 -0.42
CA LEU A 99 -2.66 17.73 0.34
C LEU A 99 -2.28 18.31 1.71
N GLU A 100 -1.25 17.76 2.37
CA GLU A 100 -0.67 18.34 3.58
C GLU A 100 -0.15 19.75 3.30
N SER A 101 0.56 19.95 2.19
CA SER A 101 1.05 21.27 1.79
C SER A 101 -0.09 22.26 1.56
N HIS A 102 -1.23 21.81 1.04
CA HIS A 102 -2.42 22.65 0.87
C HIS A 102 -3.07 22.97 2.21
N MET A 103 -3.19 21.99 3.10
CA MET A 103 -3.71 22.18 4.46
C MET A 103 -2.90 23.22 5.23
N LEU A 104 -1.57 23.19 5.11
CA LEU A 104 -0.67 24.15 5.76
C LEU A 104 -0.80 25.59 5.24
N ILE A 105 -1.35 25.81 4.04
CA ILE A 105 -1.67 27.16 3.54
C ILE A 105 -2.78 27.78 4.39
N PHE A 106 -3.79 26.99 4.78
CA PHE A 106 -4.94 27.46 5.55
C PHE A 106 -4.72 27.35 7.06
N ASN A 107 -3.97 26.35 7.51
CA ASN A 107 -3.65 26.12 8.91
C ASN A 107 -2.15 25.88 9.10
N LYS A 108 -1.41 26.96 9.34
CA LYS A 108 0.06 26.92 9.48
C LYS A 108 0.56 26.13 10.69
N ASN A 109 -0.29 25.93 11.70
CA ASN A 109 0.05 25.26 12.95
C ASN A 109 -0.66 23.91 13.06
N LEU A 110 -0.80 23.20 11.93
CA LEU A 110 -1.39 21.87 11.91
C LEU A 110 -0.54 20.93 12.76
N ASP A 111 -1.19 20.23 13.69
CA ASP A 111 -0.50 19.37 14.66
C ASP A 111 0.22 18.20 13.97
N GLU A 112 1.51 18.05 14.24
CA GLU A 112 2.35 17.00 13.62
C GLU A 112 1.88 15.60 13.99
N THR A 113 1.37 15.42 15.21
CA THR A 113 0.81 14.14 15.66
C THR A 113 -0.44 13.79 14.86
N PHE A 114 -1.32 14.76 14.63
CA PHE A 114 -2.49 14.62 13.78
C PHE A 114 -2.10 14.26 12.34
N ILE A 115 -1.10 14.92 11.75
CA ILE A 115 -0.59 14.62 10.41
C ILE A 115 -0.10 13.17 10.34
N MET A 116 0.73 12.74 11.29
CA MET A 116 1.21 11.36 11.37
C MET A 116 0.04 10.36 11.49
N MET A 117 -0.89 10.59 12.41
CA MET A 117 -2.05 9.71 12.61
C MET A 117 -2.93 9.66 11.35
N LYS A 118 -3.05 10.80 10.65
CA LYS A 118 -3.78 10.88 9.40
C LYS A 118 -3.13 10.02 8.32
N PHE A 119 -1.82 10.14 8.15
CA PHE A 119 -1.04 9.31 7.24
C PHE A 119 -1.28 7.82 7.50
N ILE A 120 -1.11 7.38 8.76
CA ILE A 120 -1.31 5.97 9.16
C ILE A 120 -2.75 5.51 8.90
N SER A 121 -3.74 6.37 9.21
CA SER A 121 -5.15 6.04 9.04
C SER A 121 -5.55 5.75 7.58
N GLY A 122 -4.86 6.35 6.63
CA GLY A 122 -5.13 6.19 5.20
C GLY A 122 -4.36 5.05 4.54
N LEU A 123 -3.42 4.41 5.23
CA LEU A 123 -2.72 3.22 4.71
C LEU A 123 -3.69 2.04 4.53
N LYS A 124 -3.37 1.14 3.60
CA LYS A 124 -4.10 -0.13 3.43
C LYS A 124 -4.03 -0.98 4.69
N GLU A 125 -5.06 -1.77 4.96
CA GLU A 125 -5.20 -2.52 6.21
C GLU A 125 -4.03 -3.51 6.43
N GLU A 126 -3.56 -4.16 5.37
CA GLU A 126 -2.41 -5.07 5.39
C GLU A 126 -1.07 -4.40 5.77
N ILE A 127 -1.00 -3.07 5.69
CA ILE A 127 0.17 -2.26 6.07
C ILE A 127 -0.09 -1.56 7.41
N LYS A 128 -1.25 -0.92 7.54
CA LYS A 128 -1.68 -0.09 8.66
C LYS A 128 -1.57 -0.80 10.01
N GLY A 129 -2.05 -2.04 10.11
CA GLY A 129 -2.02 -2.78 11.38
C GLY A 129 -0.61 -2.97 11.93
N TYR A 130 0.37 -3.24 11.05
CA TYR A 130 1.77 -3.33 11.45
C TYR A 130 2.33 -1.97 11.88
N VAL A 131 2.12 -0.93 11.08
CA VAL A 131 2.65 0.41 11.38
C VAL A 131 2.09 0.94 12.71
N ALA A 132 0.79 0.78 12.97
CA ALA A 132 0.17 1.18 14.22
C ALA A 132 0.74 0.42 15.43
N THR A 133 0.97 -0.89 15.30
CA THR A 133 1.56 -1.72 16.37
C THR A 133 2.98 -1.29 16.73
N MET A 134 3.73 -0.79 15.76
CA MET A 134 5.11 -0.32 15.97
C MET A 134 5.18 1.04 16.66
N ASN A 135 4.04 1.73 16.85
CA ASN A 135 3.90 2.99 17.57
C ASN A 135 4.94 4.07 17.16
N PRO A 136 4.96 4.50 15.89
CA PRO A 136 5.87 5.53 15.43
C PRO A 136 5.67 6.84 16.21
N THR A 137 6.76 7.56 16.45
CA THR A 137 6.71 8.83 17.20
C THR A 137 6.68 10.06 16.31
N ASN A 138 6.84 9.90 15.00
CA ASN A 138 6.74 10.96 13.99
C ASN A 138 6.40 10.40 12.60
N LEU A 139 6.06 11.30 11.68
CA LEU A 139 5.65 10.97 10.31
C LEU A 139 6.74 10.20 9.55
N ASP A 140 8.01 10.60 9.66
CA ASP A 140 9.12 9.93 8.97
C ASP A 140 9.25 8.46 9.36
N GLN A 141 9.17 8.16 10.66
CA GLN A 141 9.17 6.79 11.15
C GLN A 141 7.98 6.00 10.60
N ALA A 142 6.78 6.59 10.59
CA ALA A 142 5.59 5.96 10.04
C ALA A 142 5.76 5.63 8.54
N ILE A 143 6.35 6.54 7.76
CA ILE A 143 6.64 6.33 6.33
C ILE A 143 7.63 5.17 6.12
N VAL A 144 8.73 5.13 6.87
CA VAL A 144 9.73 4.06 6.78
C VAL A 144 9.12 2.70 7.11
N LEU A 145 8.32 2.64 8.18
CA LEU A 145 7.61 1.42 8.58
C LEU A 145 6.61 0.96 7.52
N ALA A 146 5.84 1.89 6.94
CA ALA A 146 4.87 1.59 5.88
C ALA A 146 5.56 1.00 4.64
N ARG A 147 6.66 1.62 4.18
CA ARG A 147 7.44 1.12 3.03
C ARG A 147 8.05 -0.26 3.30
N ARG A 148 8.57 -0.49 4.51
CA ARG A 148 9.13 -1.80 4.90
C ARG A 148 8.05 -2.88 4.86
N GLN A 149 6.88 -2.59 5.40
CA GLN A 149 5.76 -3.53 5.44
C GLN A 149 5.21 -3.81 4.04
N GLU A 150 5.05 -2.79 3.20
CA GLU A 150 4.66 -2.97 1.80
C GLU A 150 5.63 -3.92 1.05
N ASN A 151 6.93 -3.74 1.24
CA ASN A 151 7.94 -4.63 0.64
C ASN A 151 7.80 -6.08 1.11
N MET A 152 7.53 -6.30 2.40
CA MET A 152 7.31 -7.63 2.95
C MET A 152 6.05 -8.29 2.38
N VAL A 153 4.93 -7.56 2.35
CA VAL A 153 3.66 -8.03 1.77
C VAL A 153 3.84 -8.39 0.28
N ASN A 154 4.48 -7.50 -0.49
CA ASN A 154 4.75 -7.73 -1.91
C ASN A 154 5.65 -8.95 -2.15
N ALA A 155 6.66 -9.16 -1.30
CA ALA A 155 7.54 -10.33 -1.39
C ALA A 155 6.78 -11.64 -1.14
N LEU A 156 5.84 -11.66 -0.18
CA LEU A 156 5.00 -12.82 0.09
C LEU A 156 4.06 -13.12 -1.08
N LEU A 157 3.40 -12.10 -1.63
CA LEU A 157 2.52 -12.25 -2.80
C LEU A 157 3.28 -12.80 -4.02
N ARG A 158 4.52 -12.33 -4.27
CA ARG A 158 5.37 -12.85 -5.36
C ARG A 158 5.68 -14.34 -5.18
N LYS A 159 6.00 -14.79 -3.97
CA LYS A 159 6.26 -16.21 -3.67
C LYS A 159 5.03 -17.08 -3.90
N THR A 160 3.86 -16.64 -3.47
CA THR A 160 2.59 -17.35 -3.70
C THR A 160 2.27 -17.49 -5.18
N ASN A 161 2.44 -16.41 -5.96
CA ASN A 161 2.16 -16.41 -7.40
C ASN A 161 3.15 -17.27 -8.19
N GLN A 162 4.41 -17.37 -7.76
CA GLN A 162 5.40 -18.27 -8.39
C GLN A 162 5.08 -19.75 -8.13
N GLN A 163 4.59 -20.11 -6.94
CA GLN A 163 4.22 -21.50 -6.64
C GLN A 163 3.02 -21.97 -7.48
N GLN A 164 2.04 -21.11 -7.75
CA GLN A 164 0.88 -21.43 -8.57
C GLN A 164 1.24 -21.71 -10.05
N LYS A 165 2.22 -20.99 -10.61
CA LYS A 165 2.69 -21.24 -11.99
C LYS A 165 3.46 -22.56 -12.14
N SER A 166 4.14 -23.03 -11.10
CA SER A 166 4.89 -24.31 -11.16
C SER A 166 3.99 -25.55 -11.17
N ASN A 167 2.76 -25.45 -10.64
CA ASN A 167 1.82 -26.57 -10.55
C ASN A 167 0.95 -26.78 -11.79
N GLN A 168 1.00 -25.91 -12.80
CA GLN A 168 0.22 -26.08 -14.04
C GLN A 168 0.92 -26.97 -15.09
N ASN A 169 2.21 -27.32 -14.91
CA ASN A 169 2.98 -28.10 -15.89
C ASN A 169 3.09 -29.62 -15.59
N LYS A 170 2.22 -30.19 -14.74
CA LYS A 170 2.24 -31.65 -14.46
C LYS A 170 0.88 -32.33 -14.68
N ILE A 171 0.28 -32.16 -15.86
CA ILE A 171 -0.73 -33.11 -16.35
C ILE A 171 -0.50 -33.33 -17.85
N SER A 172 0.45 -34.21 -18.18
CA SER A 172 0.49 -34.88 -19.49
C SER A 172 0.26 -36.37 -19.25
N PHE A 173 -1.01 -36.78 -19.26
CA PHE A 173 -1.35 -38.20 -19.40
C PHE A 173 -1.02 -38.61 -20.83
N ARG A 174 0.05 -39.37 -21.00
CA ARG A 174 0.37 -40.04 -22.27
C ARG A 174 -0.15 -41.48 -22.17
N PRO A 175 -1.12 -41.90 -23.00
CA PRO A 175 -1.53 -43.30 -23.08
C PRO A 175 -0.69 -44.01 -24.15
N GLN A 176 -0.19 -45.21 -23.86
CA GLN A 176 0.19 -46.30 -24.79
C GLN A 176 1.26 -47.17 -24.14
N ASN A 177 1.36 -48.49 -24.34
CA ASN A 177 0.49 -49.53 -24.87
C ASN A 177 1.21 -50.84 -24.47
N LYS A 178 0.47 -51.93 -24.24
CA LYS A 178 1.08 -53.24 -23.94
C LYS A 178 1.67 -53.84 -25.22
N ASN A 179 2.89 -54.40 -25.16
CA ASN A 179 3.25 -55.72 -25.71
C ASN A 179 4.71 -56.12 -25.38
N LEU A 180 4.86 -57.40 -25.04
CA LEU A 180 6.02 -58.20 -24.58
C LEU A 180 7.00 -58.53 -25.75
N PRO A 181 8.28 -58.99 -25.55
CA PRO A 181 8.58 -60.25 -24.86
C PRO A 181 9.85 -60.32 -23.98
N TYR A 182 9.85 -61.40 -23.19
CA TYR A 182 10.71 -61.81 -22.10
C TYR A 182 12.10 -62.32 -22.54
N LYS A 183 13.17 -61.96 -21.80
CA LYS A 183 14.34 -62.83 -21.54
C LYS A 183 14.91 -62.57 -20.14
N PRO A 184 15.39 -63.60 -19.42
CA PRO A 184 15.77 -63.50 -18.02
C PRO A 184 17.27 -63.20 -17.86
N SER A 185 17.64 -62.39 -16.88
CA SER A 185 18.97 -62.46 -16.29
C SER A 185 18.96 -62.03 -14.82
N PHE A 186 19.74 -62.76 -14.03
CA PHE A 186 19.79 -62.82 -12.58
C PHE A 186 20.44 -61.58 -11.93
N LYS A 187 19.78 -61.04 -10.87
CA LYS A 187 20.23 -60.53 -9.54
C LYS A 187 21.47 -59.57 -9.44
N PRO A 188 21.67 -58.80 -8.33
CA PRO A 188 20.93 -58.76 -7.07
C PRO A 188 20.44 -57.36 -6.63
N SER A 189 19.52 -57.42 -5.66
CA SER A 189 18.88 -56.35 -4.92
C SER A 189 19.85 -55.48 -4.11
N PHE A 190 19.83 -54.17 -4.35
CA PHE A 190 20.05 -53.15 -3.33
C PHE A 190 19.01 -52.04 -3.54
N LYS A 191 18.06 -51.90 -2.61
CA LYS A 191 17.15 -50.75 -2.56
C LYS A 191 17.69 -49.76 -1.52
N PRO A 192 18.15 -48.57 -1.91
CA PRO A 192 18.27 -47.46 -0.99
C PRO A 192 16.86 -46.97 -0.62
N ARG A 193 16.67 -46.76 0.67
CA ARG A 193 15.45 -46.28 1.32
C ARG A 193 15.13 -44.86 0.86
N GLU A 194 14.10 -44.69 0.02
CA GLU A 194 13.54 -43.37 -0.27
C GLU A 194 12.79 -42.85 0.96
N GLU A 195 13.39 -41.88 1.65
CA GLU A 195 12.69 -41.01 2.59
C GLU A 195 11.77 -40.06 1.81
N SER A 196 10.53 -40.48 1.59
CA SER A 196 9.51 -39.63 1.00
C SER A 196 8.98 -38.65 2.06
N THR A 197 9.55 -37.45 2.15
CA THR A 197 8.93 -36.28 2.78
C THR A 197 7.79 -35.77 1.88
N GLN A 198 6.65 -36.47 1.90
CA GLN A 198 5.43 -35.95 1.27
C GLN A 198 4.76 -34.90 2.16
N PRO A 199 4.18 -33.84 1.58
CA PRO A 199 3.54 -32.75 2.31
C PRO A 199 2.33 -33.25 3.13
N ARG A 200 2.15 -32.71 4.33
CA ARG A 200 1.00 -33.03 5.21
C ARG A 200 -0.32 -32.75 4.48
N ARG A 201 -0.95 -33.80 3.96
CA ARG A 201 -2.34 -33.75 3.47
C ARG A 201 -3.27 -33.65 4.68
N PHE A 202 -4.00 -32.55 4.79
CA PHE A 202 -5.14 -32.46 5.68
C PHE A 202 -6.33 -33.18 5.04
N LEU A 203 -6.81 -34.25 5.68
CA LEU A 203 -8.00 -34.96 5.24
C LEU A 203 -9.23 -34.08 5.44
N LYS A 204 -10.10 -34.01 4.44
CA LYS A 204 -11.41 -33.33 4.58
C LYS A 204 -12.33 -34.18 5.46
N LYS A 205 -13.27 -33.56 6.20
CA LYS A 205 -14.20 -34.25 7.13
C LYS A 205 -14.94 -35.46 6.51
N ALA A 206 -15.30 -35.39 5.22
CA ALA A 206 -15.91 -36.50 4.49
C ALA A 206 -14.96 -37.71 4.30
N GLU A 207 -13.67 -37.44 4.05
CA GLU A 207 -12.64 -38.46 3.88
C GLU A 207 -12.30 -39.17 5.20
N VAL A 208 -12.36 -38.44 6.32
CA VAL A 208 -12.19 -39.00 7.67
C VAL A 208 -13.33 -39.98 7.98
N ARG A 209 -14.59 -39.61 7.71
CA ARG A 209 -15.74 -40.50 7.91
C ARG A 209 -15.64 -41.78 7.08
N ALA A 210 -15.34 -41.65 5.79
CA ALA A 210 -15.20 -42.79 4.90
C ALA A 210 -14.08 -43.77 5.32
N ARG A 211 -12.97 -43.24 5.87
CA ARG A 211 -11.89 -44.08 6.42
C ARG A 211 -12.27 -44.75 7.73
N LYS A 212 -13.02 -44.06 8.59
CA LYS A 212 -13.54 -44.63 9.84
C LYS A 212 -14.50 -45.79 9.57
N GLU A 213 -15.41 -45.63 8.61
CA GLU A 213 -16.35 -46.69 8.19
C GLU A 213 -15.64 -47.92 7.62
N LYS A 214 -14.50 -47.72 6.94
CA LYS A 214 -13.71 -48.80 6.32
C LYS A 214 -12.59 -49.34 7.21
N ASN A 215 -12.50 -48.89 8.47
CA ASN A 215 -11.40 -49.19 9.39
C ASN A 215 -10.03 -49.02 8.73
N LEU A 216 -9.78 -47.87 8.09
CA LEU A 216 -8.51 -47.57 7.44
C LEU A 216 -7.72 -46.53 8.24
N CYS A 217 -6.39 -46.66 8.22
CA CYS A 217 -5.48 -45.68 8.77
C CYS A 217 -5.59 -44.36 8.00
N TYR A 218 -5.72 -43.24 8.71
CA TYR A 218 -5.80 -41.90 8.14
C TYR A 218 -4.56 -41.44 7.36
N LYS A 219 -3.48 -42.22 7.36
CA LYS A 219 -2.19 -41.80 6.77
C LYS A 219 -1.63 -42.77 5.74
N CYS A 220 -1.84 -44.08 5.88
CA CYS A 220 -1.35 -45.07 4.92
C CYS A 220 -2.44 -45.82 4.15
N ASP A 221 -3.72 -45.52 4.39
CA ASP A 221 -4.86 -46.20 3.75
C ASP A 221 -4.88 -47.74 3.95
N GLU A 222 -4.09 -48.26 4.90
CA GLU A 222 -4.06 -49.66 5.29
C GLU A 222 -5.10 -49.94 6.41
N PRO A 223 -5.57 -51.19 6.57
CA PRO A 223 -6.46 -51.56 7.67
C PRO A 223 -5.90 -51.16 9.04
N TYR A 224 -6.72 -50.48 9.83
CA TYR A 224 -6.42 -50.01 11.16
C TYR A 224 -7.01 -50.95 12.21
N SER A 225 -6.16 -51.45 13.09
CA SER A 225 -6.53 -52.19 14.30
C SER A 225 -5.81 -51.60 15.52
N PRO A 226 -6.29 -51.83 16.75
CA PRO A 226 -5.56 -51.45 17.96
C PRO A 226 -4.14 -52.04 17.93
N GLY A 227 -3.12 -51.17 17.92
CA GLY A 227 -1.72 -51.57 17.76
C GLY A 227 -1.14 -51.40 16.34
N HIS A 228 -1.91 -50.90 15.37
CA HIS A 228 -1.43 -50.60 14.02
C HIS A 228 -0.21 -49.67 14.02
N ARG A 229 0.90 -50.13 13.42
CA ARG A 229 2.13 -49.34 13.24
C ARG A 229 2.18 -48.75 11.84
N CYS A 230 1.68 -47.52 11.72
CA CYS A 230 1.72 -46.80 10.45
C CYS A 230 3.17 -46.62 9.97
N ARG A 231 3.42 -46.89 8.68
CA ARG A 231 4.72 -46.71 8.03
C ARG A 231 5.20 -45.25 8.03
N PHE A 232 4.28 -44.30 8.17
CA PHE A 232 4.56 -42.85 8.20
C PHE A 232 4.60 -42.28 9.63
N ARG A 233 5.38 -42.91 10.53
CA ARG A 233 5.56 -42.52 11.94
C ARG A 233 5.92 -41.03 12.11
N GLN A 234 4.93 -40.20 12.40
CA GLN A 234 5.12 -38.87 13.01
C GLN A 234 3.97 -38.67 14.01
N VAL A 235 4.30 -38.16 15.19
CA VAL A 235 3.34 -37.89 16.27
C VAL A 235 2.49 -36.68 15.87
N HIS A 236 1.17 -36.85 15.82
CA HIS A 236 0.23 -35.73 15.67
C HIS A 236 -0.89 -35.85 16.71
N MET A 237 -1.12 -34.74 17.40
CA MET A 237 -2.19 -34.53 18.37
C MET A 237 -3.48 -34.28 17.59
N LEU A 238 -4.50 -35.11 17.82
CA LEU A 238 -5.85 -34.88 17.31
C LEU A 238 -6.53 -33.92 18.30
N MET A 239 -6.81 -32.69 17.87
CA MET A 239 -7.73 -31.82 18.60
C MET A 239 -9.14 -32.34 18.35
N THR A 240 -9.75 -32.92 19.38
CA THR A 240 -11.18 -33.21 19.41
C THR A 240 -11.89 -31.92 19.79
N GLU A 241 -12.68 -31.37 18.87
CA GLU A 241 -13.77 -30.45 19.24
C GLU A 241 -14.83 -31.32 19.94
N GLU A 242 -15.15 -31.00 21.21
CA GLU A 242 -16.30 -31.55 21.94
C GLU A 242 -17.61 -31.14 21.28
#